data_AF-A0A4R4SHM2-F1
#
_entry.id   AF-A0A4R4SHM2-F1
#
_cell.length_a   1.000
_cell.length_b   1.000
_cell.length_c   1.000
_cell.angle_alpha   90.00
_cell.angle_beta   90.00
_cell.angle_gamma   90.00
#
_symmetry.space_group_name_H-M   'P 1'
#
loop_
_entity.id
_entity.type
_entity.pdbx_description
1 polymer ?
#
loop_
_entity_poly.entity_id
_entity_poly.type
_entity_poly.pdbx_seq_one_letter_code
_entity_poly.pdbx_strand_id
1 'polypeptide(L)' 'MSLPQDAEDAHDSYVIALDVGGTTIKAALTGPDNVPRHEARRPTGGGGGDGG' A
#
# COMPACT_ATOMS: atom_id res chain seq x y z
N MET A 1 -9.40 10.04 -35.43
CA MET A 1 -10.28 10.41 -34.31
C MET A 1 -9.68 9.75 -33.08
N SER A 2 -8.94 10.50 -32.25
CA SER A 2 -8.35 9.96 -31.01
C SER A 2 -9.41 9.91 -29.93
N LEU A 3 -9.42 8.85 -29.12
CA LEU A 3 -10.22 8.80 -27.89
C LEU A 3 -9.80 9.97 -26.97
N PRO A 4 -10.72 10.55 -26.18
CA PRO A 4 -10.36 11.53 -25.17
C PRO A 4 -9.35 10.89 -24.21
N GLN A 5 -8.12 11.40 -24.20
CA GLN A 5 -7.04 10.93 -23.33
C GLN A 5 -7.40 11.09 -21.84
N ASP A 6 -8.42 11.90 -21.54
CA ASP A 6 -8.97 12.14 -20.20
C ASP A 6 -9.82 10.97 -19.65
N ALA A 7 -10.24 10.03 -20.51
CA ALA A 7 -11.07 8.89 -20.07
C ALA A 7 -10.26 7.68 -19.57
N GLU A 8 -8.98 7.59 -19.92
CA GLU A 8 -8.07 6.52 -19.44
C GLU A 8 -7.41 6.86 -18.11
N ASP A 9 -7.41 8.14 -17.70
CA ASP A 9 -6.82 8.60 -16.44
C ASP A 9 -7.81 8.57 -15.26
N ALA A 10 -9.02 8.04 -15.47
CA ALA A 10 -10.03 7.85 -14.43
C ALA A 10 -9.73 6.65 -13.50
N HIS A 11 -8.50 6.18 -13.47
CA HIS A 11 -8.05 5.27 -12.43
C HIS A 11 -7.74 6.09 -11.19
N ASP A 12 -8.51 5.85 -10.11
CA ASP A 12 -8.14 6.34 -8.79
C ASP A 12 -6.66 6.02 -8.54
N SER A 13 -5.84 7.05 -8.37
CA SER A 13 -4.42 6.87 -8.11
C SER A 13 -4.23 6.45 -6.66
N TYR A 14 -3.55 5.31 -6.46
CA TYR A 14 -3.24 4.79 -5.13
C TYR A 14 -1.74 4.73 -4.90
N VAL A 15 -1.33 4.98 -3.65
CA VAL A 15 0.05 4.86 -3.20
C VAL A 15 0.12 3.86 -2.06
N ILE A 16 1.20 3.08 -2.01
CA ILE A 16 1.55 2.26 -0.85
C ILE A 16 2.60 3.03 -0.04
N ALA A 17 2.24 3.51 1.14
CA ALA A 17 3.18 4.07 2.10
C ALA A 17 3.79 2.94 2.93
N LEU A 18 5.11 2.80 2.92
CA LEU A 18 5.85 1.76 3.65
C LEU A 18 6.80 2.39 4.67
N ASP A 19 6.62 2.06 5.95
CA ASP A 19 7.48 2.46 7.07
C ASP A 19 8.10 1.22 7.71
N VAL A 20 9.43 1.14 7.67
CA VAL A 20 10.22 0.06 8.28
C VAL A 20 11.11 0.67 9.35
N GLY A 21 10.85 0.30 10.61
CA GLY A 21 11.59 0.86 11.73
C GLY A 21 11.62 -0.08 12.95
N GLY A 22 12.78 -0.17 13.60
CA GLY A 22 12.97 -1.00 14.78
C GLY A 22 12.58 -2.46 14.53
N THR A 23 11.55 -2.92 15.25
CA THR A 23 11.05 -4.30 15.18
C THR A 23 9.73 -4.44 14.39
N THR A 24 9.34 -3.46 13.57
CA THR A 24 8.02 -3.44 12.92
C THR A 24 8.08 -2.92 11.49
N ILE A 25 7.28 -3.53 10.61
CA ILE A 25 6.92 -3.06 9.28
C ILE A 25 5.47 -2.58 9.32
N LYS A 26 5.21 -1.41 8.75
CA LYS A 26 3.86 -0.86 8.58
C LYS A 26 3.65 -0.50 7.10
N ALA A 27 2.47 -0.80 6.58
CA ALA A 27 2.07 -0.40 5.24
C ALA A 27 0.68 0.23 5.28
N ALA A 28 0.46 1.23 4.45
CA ALA A 28 -0.87 1.81 4.21
C ALA A 28 -1.13 1.96 2.71
N LEU A 29 -2.33 1.58 2.28
CA LEU A 29 -2.86 1.92 0.96
C LEU A 29 -3.59 3.26 1.08
N THR A 30 -3.10 4.27 0.37
CA THR A 30 -3.59 5.65 0.45
C THR A 30 -4.17 6.05 -0.90
N GLY A 31 -5.39 6.61 -0.88
CA GLY A 31 -6.04 7.17 -2.06
C GLY A 31 -5.68 8.65 -2.29
N PRO A 32 -6.29 9.29 -3.30
CA PRO A 32 -6.00 10.68 -3.66
C PRO A 32 -6.45 11.71 -2.60
N ASP A 33 -7.32 11.30 -1.68
CA ASP A 33 -7.75 12.08 -0.50
C ASP A 33 -6.69 12.13 0.62
N ASN A 34 -5.57 11.43 0.45
CA ASN A 34 -4.52 11.24 1.46
C ASN A 34 -5.01 10.54 2.73
N VAL A 35 -6.13 9.81 2.66
CA VAL A 35 -6.67 9.04 3.77
C VAL A 35 -6.28 7.57 3.60
N PRO A 36 -5.73 6.90 4.64
CA PRO A 36 -5.48 5.46 4.62
C PRO A 36 -6.78 4.69 4.45
N ARG A 37 -6.82 3.81 3.44
CA ARG A 37 -7.96 2.92 3.16
C ARG A 37 -7.73 1.52 3.71
N HIS A 38 -6.46 1.08 3.70
CA HIS A 38 -6.05 -0.17 4.31
C HIS A 38 -4.74 0.02 5.05
N GLU A 39 -4.64 -0.55 6.24
CA GLU A 39 -3.42 -0.53 7.05
C GLU A 39 -3.02 -1.95 7.43
N ALA A 40 -1.73 -2.25 7.30
CA ALA A 40 -1.14 -3.50 7.73
C ALA A 40 0.07 -3.23 8.63
N ARG A 41 0.23 -4.05 9.66
CA ARG A 41 1.38 -4.01 10.57
C ARG A 41 1.88 -5.40 10.86
N ARG A 42 3.19 -5.61 10.75
CA ARG A 42 3.88 -6.87 11.05
C ARG A 42 5.12 -6.63 11.91
N PRO A 43 5.40 -7.47 12.91
CA PRO A 43 6.72 -7.47 13.53
C PRO A 43 7.79 -7.91 12.50
N THR A 44 9.01 -7.37 12.61
CA THR A 44 10.17 -7.83 11.82
C THR A 44 10.83 -9.06 12.46
N GLY A 45 10.56 -9.33 13.73
CA GLY A 45 10.90 -10.60 14.39
C GLY A 45 9.97 -11.70 13.87
N GLY A 46 10.56 -12.73 13.25
CA GLY A 46 9.84 -13.74 12.48
C GLY A 46 8.74 -14.46 13.26
N GLY A 47 7.65 -14.77 12.55
CA GLY A 47 7.01 -16.07 12.78
C GLY A 47 8.08 -17.13 12.53
N GLY A 48 8.26 -18.04 13.49
CA GLY A 48 9.35 -18.99 13.55
C GLY A 48 9.59 -19.73 12.24
N GLY A 49 10.86 -20.05 11.98
CA GLY A 49 11.16 -21.21 11.19
C GLY A 49 10.85 -22.46 12.03
N ASP A 50 9.76 -23.13 11.69
CA ASP A 50 9.48 -24.53 12.01
C ASP A 50 8.39 -25.05 11.07
N GLY A 51 8.64 -26.23 10.49
CA GLY A 51 8.05 -26.72 9.24
C GLY A 51 6.62 -27.29 9.33
N GLY A 52 5.99 -27.35 8.15
CA GLY A 52 4.66 -27.89 7.88
C GLY A 52 4.17 -27.49 6.50
#